data_AF-L5L5Q7-F1
#
_entry.id   AF-L5L5Q7-F1
#
_cell.length_a   1.000
_cell.length_b   1.000
_cell.length_c   1.000
_cell.angle_alpha   90.00
_cell.angle_beta   90.00
_cell.angle_gamma   90.00
#
_symmetry.space_group_name_H-M   'P 1'
#
loop_
_entity.id
_entity.type
_entity.pdbx_description
1 polymer ?
#
loop_
_entity_poly.entity_id
_entity_poly.type
_entity_poly.pdbx_seq_one_letter_code
_entity_poly.pdbx_strand_id
1 'polypeptide(L)'
;MKSMNVGDPRTFPFIEPPPPASLETAILYLQDQGALDSSEALTPIGSLLAQLPVDVVIGKMLILGCTFHLAEPVLTIAAALSVQSPFTRSAQSNPECVAARRPLESDQGDPFTLFNVFNTWVQVKSERSGNSRKWCRRRGIEEHRLYEMANLRRQFKELLEEHGLLAGAQAREPGDSSRRLQQRRERQALHRLKRQHEAGGGRRRKVLRLQEGQVGCSSDEDEGGTASRGAGDNVDIQDVKFKLRHNLEQLQAATSSAQALTRDQMVLLKLLMGRGLYPQLAVPDPFNSGRKDSDQIFHTQAKQGTVLHPTCVFANSPEVLHAQEQEHEWEARAGEGSRDDRDKMSSRHQLLTFVSLLETNKPYLVNCVRIPALQSLLLFSRSLDTNADCSRLVADGWLELQLADSENAIQLLAASLRLRAHWESALDRQLAHQARRRLPEEEEEEEEEDGRISHKEVVALSRGLLQFMASKVPYRLRRLTGLETQNLYVGPQTITAAPSLPGLFGSSALSPHPTKGGYAVTDFLTYNCLTSDTDLYSDCLRTFWTCPHCGLHLPLTPLERMAHENTCPQAPRDGPPGAEEAVPEPQQKASALQRPYHCEACQQDFLFTPTEVLRHRRQHV
;
A
#
# COMPACT_ATOMS: atom_id res chain seq x y z
N MET A 1 -24.70 9.34 2.67
CA MET A 1 -26.13 8.94 2.86
C MET A 1 -26.26 7.85 3.90
N LYS A 2 -25.61 6.68 3.72
CA LYS A 2 -25.64 5.58 4.70
C LYS A 2 -25.16 6.03 6.10
N SER A 3 -24.10 6.85 6.18
CA SER A 3 -23.57 7.37 7.46
C SER A 3 -24.55 8.31 8.19
N MET A 4 -25.51 8.90 7.48
CA MET A 4 -26.53 9.78 8.04
C MET A 4 -27.83 9.02 8.36
N ASN A 5 -27.87 7.69 8.17
CA ASN A 5 -29.06 6.86 8.35
C ASN A 5 -30.29 7.31 7.55
N VAL A 6 -30.05 7.83 6.33
CA VAL A 6 -31.09 8.41 5.45
C VAL A 6 -31.86 7.33 4.64
N GLY A 7 -31.65 6.04 4.93
CA GLY A 7 -32.29 4.92 4.24
C GLY A 7 -31.57 4.47 2.96
N ASP A 8 -32.24 3.64 2.15
CA ASP A 8 -31.71 3.11 0.90
C ASP A 8 -31.65 4.21 -0.18
N PRO A 9 -30.46 4.48 -0.78
CA PRO A 9 -30.32 5.40 -1.91
C PRO A 9 -31.31 5.18 -3.05
N ARG A 10 -31.77 3.94 -3.30
CA ARG A 10 -32.71 3.63 -4.37
C ARG A 10 -34.10 4.22 -4.16
N THR A 11 -34.50 4.37 -2.90
CA THR A 11 -35.83 4.85 -2.49
C THR A 11 -35.83 6.33 -2.09
N PHE A 12 -34.66 6.95 -2.07
CA PHE A 12 -34.50 8.31 -1.61
C PHE A 12 -35.14 9.32 -2.60
N PRO A 13 -35.97 10.26 -2.13
CA PRO A 13 -36.68 11.19 -3.00
C PRO A 13 -35.77 12.34 -3.46
N PHE A 14 -34.92 12.08 -4.45
CA PHE A 14 -34.13 13.11 -5.12
C PHE A 14 -35.03 14.06 -5.93
N ILE A 15 -34.65 15.34 -6.02
CA ILE A 15 -35.33 16.32 -6.89
C ILE A 15 -35.20 15.91 -8.36
N GLU A 16 -33.99 15.52 -8.77
CA GLU A 16 -33.69 14.91 -10.05
C GLU A 16 -32.99 13.57 -9.77
N PRO A 17 -33.69 12.43 -9.91
CA PRO A 17 -33.13 11.14 -9.56
C PRO A 17 -32.01 10.76 -10.54
N PRO A 18 -30.84 10.32 -10.03
CA PRO A 18 -29.77 9.82 -10.88
C PRO A 18 -30.22 8.54 -11.60
N PRO A 19 -29.59 8.19 -12.75
CA PRO A 19 -29.88 6.94 -13.44
C PRO A 19 -29.67 5.74 -12.50
N PRO A 20 -30.58 4.76 -12.48
CA PRO A 20 -30.49 3.62 -11.56
C PRO A 20 -29.20 2.81 -11.78
N ALA A 21 -28.75 2.68 -13.03
CA ALA A 21 -27.48 2.02 -13.34
C ALA A 21 -26.28 2.73 -12.70
N SER A 22 -26.29 4.06 -12.59
CA SER A 22 -25.22 4.82 -11.94
C SER A 22 -25.22 4.62 -10.41
N LEU A 23 -26.40 4.50 -9.80
CA LEU A 23 -26.53 4.16 -8.38
C LEU A 23 -25.97 2.76 -8.09
N GLU A 24 -26.34 1.76 -8.89
CA GLU A 24 -25.83 0.39 -8.71
C GLU A 24 -24.32 0.32 -8.90
N THR A 25 -23.76 0.97 -9.92
CA THR A 25 -22.31 1.05 -10.12
C THR A 25 -21.61 1.71 -8.93
N ALA A 26 -22.21 2.73 -8.31
CA ALA A 26 -21.64 3.38 -7.13
C ALA A 26 -21.68 2.47 -5.88
N ILE A 27 -22.77 1.71 -5.69
CA ILE A 27 -22.88 0.73 -4.60
C ILE A 27 -21.84 -0.38 -4.78
N LEU A 28 -21.74 -0.94 -5.98
CA LEU A 28 -20.74 -1.96 -6.32
C LEU A 28 -19.32 -1.43 -6.13
N TYR A 29 -19.03 -0.19 -6.54
CA TYR A 29 -17.72 0.43 -6.32
C TYR A 29 -17.39 0.54 -4.82
N LEU A 30 -18.35 0.93 -3.99
CA LEU A 30 -18.15 1.03 -2.53
C LEU A 30 -17.96 -0.34 -1.87
N GLN A 31 -18.66 -1.37 -2.34
CA GLN A 31 -18.45 -2.76 -1.92
C GLN A 31 -17.07 -3.27 -2.34
N ASP A 32 -16.68 -3.01 -3.59
CA ASP A 32 -15.36 -3.37 -4.14
C ASP A 32 -14.21 -2.72 -3.35
N GLN A 33 -14.42 -1.50 -2.87
CA GLN A 33 -13.45 -0.78 -2.02
C GLN A 33 -13.46 -1.26 -0.55
N GLY A 34 -14.44 -2.06 -0.13
CA GLY A 34 -14.63 -2.54 1.24
C GLY A 34 -15.26 -1.52 2.19
N ALA A 35 -15.85 -0.44 1.66
CA ALA A 35 -16.57 0.56 2.45
C ALA A 35 -17.99 0.10 2.82
N LEU A 36 -18.57 -0.78 2.00
CA LEU A 36 -19.84 -1.45 2.28
C LEU A 36 -19.62 -2.97 2.32
N ASP A 37 -20.40 -3.66 3.14
CA ASP A 37 -20.43 -5.12 3.15
C ASP A 37 -21.38 -5.68 2.07
N SER A 38 -21.52 -7.01 2.01
CA SER A 38 -22.43 -7.70 1.09
C SER A 38 -23.91 -7.41 1.35
N SER A 39 -24.26 -6.94 2.55
CA SER A 39 -25.60 -6.49 2.94
C SER A 39 -25.85 -5.00 2.70
N GLU A 40 -24.88 -4.31 2.08
CA GLU A 40 -24.87 -2.85 1.87
C GLU A 40 -24.89 -2.02 3.16
N ALA A 41 -24.44 -2.59 4.27
CA ALA A 41 -24.19 -1.88 5.52
C ALA A 41 -22.77 -1.28 5.53
N LEU A 42 -22.57 -0.22 6.32
CA LEU A 42 -21.27 0.43 6.44
C LEU A 42 -20.31 -0.43 7.25
N THR A 43 -19.14 -0.70 6.68
CA THR A 43 -18.04 -1.34 7.41
C THR A 43 -17.39 -0.33 8.39
N PRO A 44 -16.61 -0.79 9.38
CA PRO A 44 -15.88 0.11 10.28
C PRO A 44 -14.98 1.10 9.53
N ILE A 45 -14.30 0.62 8.48
CA ILE A 45 -13.51 1.48 7.60
C ILE A 45 -14.40 2.43 6.78
N GLY A 46 -15.54 1.95 6.27
CA GLY A 46 -16.52 2.77 5.55
C GLY A 46 -17.09 3.92 6.37
N SER A 47 -17.33 3.69 7.66
CA SER A 47 -17.78 4.74 8.61
C SER A 47 -16.76 5.87 8.74
N LEU A 48 -15.47 5.52 8.84
CA LEU A 48 -14.38 6.49 8.89
C LEU A 48 -14.19 7.21 7.56
N LEU A 49 -14.25 6.48 6.44
CA LEU A 49 -14.16 7.05 5.09
C LEU A 49 -15.28 8.06 4.82
N ALA A 50 -16.49 7.80 5.30
CA ALA A 50 -17.62 8.70 5.13
C ALA A 50 -17.46 10.06 5.83
N GLN A 51 -16.48 10.18 6.74
CA GLN A 51 -16.18 11.42 7.47
C GLN A 51 -15.05 12.22 6.80
N LEU A 52 -14.28 11.60 5.91
CA LEU A 52 -13.21 12.27 5.18
C LEU A 52 -13.78 12.88 3.88
N PRO A 53 -13.58 14.19 3.62
CA PRO A 53 -14.09 14.86 2.42
C PRO A 53 -13.18 14.61 1.21
N VAL A 54 -12.92 13.34 0.91
CA VAL A 54 -12.03 12.87 -0.17
C VAL A 54 -12.64 11.68 -0.90
N ASP A 55 -12.09 11.34 -2.06
CA ASP A 55 -12.41 10.07 -2.72
C ASP A 55 -12.05 8.88 -1.81
N VAL A 56 -12.86 7.84 -1.87
CA VAL A 56 -12.78 6.59 -1.09
C VAL A 56 -11.38 5.99 -1.15
N VAL A 57 -10.78 5.95 -2.34
CA VAL A 57 -9.43 5.42 -2.57
C VAL A 57 -8.36 6.23 -1.83
N ILE A 58 -8.47 7.56 -1.85
CA ILE A 58 -7.54 8.47 -1.18
C ILE A 58 -7.71 8.39 0.34
N GLY A 59 -8.95 8.38 0.82
CA GLY A 59 -9.26 8.19 2.24
C GLY A 59 -8.70 6.86 2.77
N LYS A 60 -8.85 5.78 2.00
CA LYS A 60 -8.36 4.44 2.36
C LYS A 60 -6.84 4.42 2.46
N MET A 61 -6.15 5.05 1.49
CA MET A 61 -4.70 5.22 1.56
C MET A 61 -4.26 5.98 2.82
N LEU A 62 -4.95 7.07 3.18
CA LEU A 62 -4.62 7.86 4.38
C LEU A 62 -4.78 7.04 5.67
N ILE A 63 -5.86 6.27 5.80
CA ILE A 63 -6.12 5.40 6.96
C ILE A 63 -5.03 4.32 7.07
N LEU A 64 -4.73 3.63 5.97
CA LEU A 64 -3.66 2.62 5.90
C LEU A 64 -2.26 3.23 6.14
N GLY A 65 -2.02 4.47 5.72
CA GLY A 65 -0.77 5.19 6.01
C GLY A 65 -0.55 5.41 7.51
N CYS A 66 -1.63 5.62 8.27
CA CYS A 66 -1.55 5.80 9.72
C CYS A 66 -1.22 4.50 10.44
N THR A 67 -1.78 3.36 10.00
CA THR A 67 -1.57 2.05 10.65
C THR A 67 -0.10 1.60 10.61
N PHE A 68 0.64 1.94 9.54
CA PHE A 68 2.05 1.57 9.36
C PHE A 68 3.05 2.68 9.70
N HIS A 69 2.61 3.75 10.38
CA HIS A 69 3.45 4.90 10.72
C HIS A 69 4.11 5.59 9.49
N LEU A 70 3.48 5.50 8.32
CA LEU A 70 3.91 6.13 7.06
C LEU A 70 2.99 7.30 6.67
N ALA A 71 2.42 7.98 7.66
CA ALA A 71 1.43 9.03 7.44
C ALA A 71 2.00 10.24 6.69
N GLU A 72 3.20 10.70 7.03
CA GLU A 72 3.81 11.88 6.40
C GLU A 72 4.02 11.72 4.88
N PRO A 73 4.58 10.61 4.33
CA PRO A 73 4.67 10.43 2.89
C PRO A 73 3.30 10.23 2.22
N VAL A 74 2.40 9.46 2.85
CA VAL A 74 1.05 9.20 2.31
C VAL A 74 0.24 10.49 2.24
N LEU A 75 0.34 11.38 3.22
CA LEU A 75 -0.32 12.70 3.22
C LEU A 75 0.10 13.57 2.03
N THR A 76 1.38 13.51 1.61
CA THR A 76 1.86 14.29 0.45
C THR A 76 1.30 13.69 -0.83
N ILE A 77 1.34 12.35 -0.95
CA ILE A 77 0.82 11.64 -2.12
C ILE A 77 -0.69 11.84 -2.26
N ALA A 78 -1.46 11.67 -1.18
CA ALA A 78 -2.89 11.91 -1.15
C ALA A 78 -3.25 13.33 -1.56
N ALA A 79 -2.52 14.33 -1.05
CA ALA A 79 -2.70 15.72 -1.45
C ALA A 79 -2.33 15.94 -2.93
N ALA A 80 -1.27 15.31 -3.42
CA ALA A 80 -0.88 15.38 -4.83
C ALA A 80 -1.93 14.80 -5.77
N LEU A 81 -2.54 13.68 -5.38
CA LEU A 81 -3.59 13.00 -6.16
C LEU A 81 -4.94 13.74 -6.12
N SER A 82 -5.17 14.55 -5.08
CA SER A 82 -6.40 15.33 -4.93
C SER A 82 -6.38 16.67 -5.68
N VAL A 83 -5.20 17.11 -6.14
CA VAL A 83 -5.02 18.34 -6.92
C VAL A 83 -4.81 17.99 -8.38
N GLN A 84 -5.21 18.88 -9.29
CA GLN A 84 -4.86 18.76 -10.70
C GLN A 84 -3.33 18.69 -10.87
N SER A 85 -2.87 17.88 -11.82
CA SER A 85 -1.44 17.71 -12.08
C SER A 85 -0.72 19.06 -12.21
N PRO A 86 0.39 19.29 -11.47
CA PRO A 86 1.12 20.55 -11.49
C PRO A 86 1.96 20.73 -12.76
N PHE A 87 2.05 19.73 -13.63
CA PHE A 87 2.85 19.79 -14.86
C PHE A 87 2.08 20.45 -16.01
N THR A 88 2.68 21.46 -16.64
CA THR A 88 2.06 22.14 -17.78
C THR A 88 2.24 21.35 -19.08
N ARG A 89 1.22 21.34 -19.94
CA ARG A 89 1.26 20.64 -21.24
C ARG A 89 2.33 21.22 -22.18
N SER A 90 2.49 22.54 -22.22
CA SER A 90 3.50 23.21 -23.06
C SER A 90 4.93 22.80 -22.69
N ALA A 91 5.18 22.50 -21.42
CA ALA A 91 6.50 22.08 -20.95
C ALA A 91 6.82 20.60 -21.16
N GLN A 92 5.88 19.81 -21.68
CA GLN A 92 6.17 18.42 -22.10
C GLN A 92 6.83 18.38 -23.47
N SER A 93 6.54 19.36 -24.33
CA SER A 93 7.18 19.50 -25.64
C SER A 93 8.55 20.20 -25.58
N ASN A 94 8.89 20.84 -24.46
CA ASN A 94 10.17 21.54 -24.30
C ASN A 94 11.25 20.59 -23.73
N PRO A 95 12.30 20.24 -24.51
CA PRO A 95 13.34 19.30 -24.09
C PRO A 95 14.14 19.79 -22.87
N GLU A 96 14.33 21.11 -22.70
CA GLU A 96 15.03 21.66 -21.54
C GLU A 96 14.23 21.44 -20.25
N CYS A 97 12.91 21.64 -20.31
CA CYS A 97 12.02 21.41 -19.18
C CYS A 97 11.99 19.93 -18.79
N VAL A 98 11.94 19.03 -19.78
CA VAL A 98 11.98 17.57 -19.56
C VAL A 98 13.31 17.17 -18.93
N ALA A 99 14.44 17.65 -19.46
CA ALA A 99 15.76 17.37 -18.89
C ALA A 99 15.90 17.88 -17.44
N ALA A 100 15.35 19.06 -17.14
CA ALA A 100 15.35 19.62 -15.78
C ALA A 100 14.43 18.86 -14.81
N ARG A 101 13.42 18.15 -15.32
CA ARG A 101 12.45 17.36 -14.55
C ARG A 101 12.93 15.93 -14.28
N ARG A 102 13.69 15.33 -15.21
CA ARG A 102 14.20 13.95 -15.13
C ARG A 102 14.76 13.54 -13.74
N PRO A 103 15.52 14.37 -13.00
CA PRO A 103 16.01 13.99 -11.66
C PRO A 103 14.92 13.83 -10.59
N LEU A 104 13.72 14.36 -10.82
CA LEU A 104 12.58 14.27 -9.90
C LEU A 104 11.66 13.09 -10.23
N GLU A 105 11.80 12.52 -11.43
CA GLU A 105 11.01 11.38 -11.88
C GLU A 105 11.40 10.15 -11.07
N SER A 106 10.38 9.42 -10.62
CA SER A 106 10.55 8.16 -9.92
C SER A 106 10.19 7.01 -10.84
N ASP A 107 11.05 6.02 -10.87
CA ASP A 107 10.81 4.74 -11.53
C ASP A 107 9.62 3.98 -10.93
N GLN A 108 9.06 4.41 -9.79
CA GLN A 108 7.93 3.76 -9.12
C GLN A 108 6.57 4.24 -9.61
N GLY A 109 6.51 5.39 -10.29
CA GLY A 109 5.30 5.92 -10.90
C GLY A 109 5.08 7.41 -10.65
N ASP A 110 3.95 7.91 -11.14
CA ASP A 110 3.59 9.32 -11.09
C ASP A 110 3.41 9.84 -9.67
N PRO A 111 2.74 9.12 -8.74
CA PRO A 111 2.54 9.63 -7.38
C PRO A 111 3.86 9.82 -6.62
N PHE A 112 4.84 8.95 -6.83
CA PHE A 112 6.19 9.08 -6.28
C PHE A 112 6.95 10.25 -6.91
N THR A 113 6.71 10.52 -8.19
CA THR A 113 7.27 11.69 -8.88
C THR A 113 6.69 12.99 -8.32
N LEU A 114 5.37 13.06 -8.12
CA LEU A 114 4.71 14.20 -7.49
C LEU A 114 5.18 14.41 -6.05
N PHE A 115 5.42 13.32 -5.32
CA PHE A 115 6.01 13.34 -4.00
C PHE A 115 7.41 13.98 -3.99
N ASN A 116 8.30 13.54 -4.89
CA ASN A 116 9.65 14.10 -5.03
C ASN A 116 9.62 15.59 -5.42
N VAL A 117 8.73 15.97 -6.34
CA VAL A 117 8.53 17.35 -6.77
C VAL A 117 8.11 18.24 -5.60
N PHE A 118 7.09 17.82 -4.83
CA PHE A 118 6.62 18.57 -3.68
C PHE A 118 7.73 18.73 -2.63
N ASN A 119 8.43 17.65 -2.32
CA ASN A 119 9.48 17.66 -1.30
C ASN A 119 10.63 18.60 -1.68
N THR A 120 11.08 18.54 -2.94
CA THR A 120 12.14 19.41 -3.45
C THR A 120 11.68 20.87 -3.50
N TRP A 121 10.42 21.13 -3.85
CA TRP A 121 9.87 22.49 -3.82
C TRP A 121 9.85 23.08 -2.41
N VAL A 122 9.45 22.30 -1.39
CA VAL A 122 9.49 22.75 0.01
C VAL A 122 10.91 23.11 0.44
N GLN A 123 11.91 22.32 0.04
CA GLN A 123 13.33 22.61 0.31
C GLN A 123 13.75 23.93 -0.34
N VAL A 124 13.52 24.11 -1.64
CA VAL A 124 13.85 25.34 -2.37
C VAL A 124 13.15 26.56 -1.78
N LYS A 125 11.93 26.39 -1.26
CA LYS A 125 11.14 27.46 -0.64
C LYS A 125 11.63 27.83 0.76
N SER A 126 12.22 26.88 1.48
CA SER A 126 12.83 27.11 2.80
C SER A 126 14.19 27.83 2.69
N GLU A 127 14.87 27.71 1.57
CA GLU A 127 16.15 28.37 1.31
C GLU A 127 15.97 29.88 1.13
N ARG A 128 16.72 30.69 1.90
CA ARG A 128 16.64 32.17 1.85
C ARG A 128 17.03 32.78 0.48
N SER A 129 17.77 32.06 -0.34
CA SER A 129 18.24 32.48 -1.68
C SER A 129 17.42 31.85 -2.82
N GLY A 130 16.56 30.87 -2.52
CA GLY A 130 15.83 30.08 -3.51
C GLY A 130 14.65 30.84 -4.11
N ASN A 131 14.70 31.13 -5.40
CA ASN A 131 13.52 31.62 -6.12
C ASN A 131 12.67 30.43 -6.60
N SER A 132 11.70 30.03 -5.77
CA SER A 132 10.79 28.90 -6.04
C SER A 132 10.04 29.05 -7.36
N ARG A 133 9.60 30.26 -7.72
CA ARG A 133 8.97 30.56 -9.02
C ARG A 133 9.89 30.24 -10.18
N LYS A 134 11.14 30.70 -10.14
CA LYS A 134 12.14 30.41 -11.18
C LYS A 134 12.44 28.91 -11.27
N TRP A 135 12.48 28.21 -10.13
CA TRP A 135 12.65 26.76 -10.09
C TRP A 135 11.47 26.02 -10.75
N CYS A 136 10.23 26.46 -10.49
CA CYS A 136 9.01 25.91 -11.09
C CYS A 136 8.96 26.16 -12.60
N ARG A 137 9.19 27.41 -13.05
CA ARG A 137 9.18 27.79 -14.47
C ARG A 137 10.17 26.97 -15.31
N ARG A 138 11.40 26.78 -14.82
CA ARG A 138 12.43 25.96 -15.51
C ARG A 138 11.98 24.52 -15.76
N ARG A 139 11.08 23.98 -14.95
CA ARG A 139 10.61 22.59 -15.01
C ARG A 139 9.21 22.44 -15.59
N GLY A 140 8.56 23.56 -15.92
CA GLY A 140 7.16 23.56 -16.39
C GLY A 140 6.16 23.17 -15.31
N ILE A 141 6.40 23.63 -14.09
CA ILE A 141 5.56 23.34 -12.94
C ILE A 141 4.76 24.59 -12.59
N GLU A 142 3.46 24.45 -12.35
CA GLU A 142 2.59 25.50 -11.85
C GLU A 142 2.71 25.57 -10.31
N GLU A 143 3.36 26.61 -9.78
CA GLU A 143 3.56 26.75 -8.33
C GLU A 143 2.24 26.87 -7.56
N HIS A 144 1.18 27.39 -8.20
CA HIS A 144 -0.15 27.48 -7.62
C HIS A 144 -0.66 26.12 -7.11
N ARG A 145 -0.45 25.06 -7.89
CA ARG A 145 -0.86 23.69 -7.54
C ARG A 145 -0.09 23.16 -6.34
N LEU A 146 1.18 23.53 -6.18
CA LEU A 146 1.98 23.14 -5.02
C LEU A 146 1.48 23.83 -3.73
N TYR A 147 0.99 25.07 -3.83
CA TYR A 147 0.31 25.73 -2.71
C TYR A 147 -1.01 25.03 -2.34
N GLU A 148 -1.81 24.61 -3.33
CA GLU A 148 -3.03 23.82 -3.09
C GLU A 148 -2.71 22.49 -2.41
N MET A 149 -1.71 21.76 -2.90
CA MET A 149 -1.24 20.51 -2.30
C MET A 149 -0.84 20.68 -0.83
N ALA A 150 -0.09 21.74 -0.50
CA ALA A 150 0.30 21.98 0.89
C ALA A 150 -0.91 22.30 1.79
N ASN A 151 -1.90 23.06 1.28
CA ASN A 151 -3.13 23.33 2.04
C ASN A 151 -3.92 22.04 2.30
N LEU A 152 -4.09 21.18 1.28
CA LEU A 152 -4.78 19.90 1.43
C LEU A 152 -4.03 18.95 2.36
N ARG A 153 -2.70 18.86 2.24
CA ARG A 153 -1.86 18.08 3.16
C ARG A 153 -2.12 18.46 4.62
N ARG A 154 -2.17 19.76 4.92
CA ARG A 154 -2.47 20.27 6.27
C ARG A 154 -3.89 19.88 6.71
N GLN A 155 -4.89 20.07 5.84
CA GLN A 155 -6.28 19.70 6.14
C GLN A 155 -6.43 18.19 6.40
N PHE A 156 -5.80 17.34 5.60
CA PHE A 156 -5.82 15.90 5.82
C PHE A 156 -5.14 15.53 7.13
N LYS A 157 -4.01 16.17 7.46
CA LYS A 157 -3.36 15.95 8.75
C LYS A 157 -4.26 16.33 9.93
N GLU A 158 -4.88 17.50 9.87
CA GLU A 158 -5.83 17.99 10.89
C GLU A 158 -7.00 17.02 11.05
N LEU A 159 -7.59 16.56 9.95
CA LEU A 159 -8.65 15.56 9.97
C LEU A 159 -8.19 14.24 10.61
N LEU A 160 -7.01 13.72 10.24
CA LEU A 160 -6.50 12.47 10.83
C LEU A 160 -6.20 12.61 12.33
N GLU A 161 -5.75 13.78 12.78
CA GLU A 161 -5.55 14.10 14.19
C GLU A 161 -6.89 14.21 14.95
N GLU A 162 -7.88 14.91 14.38
CA GLU A 162 -9.24 15.03 14.94
C GLU A 162 -9.92 13.65 15.09
N HIS A 163 -9.68 12.75 14.14
CA HIS A 163 -10.26 11.40 14.14
C HIS A 163 -9.43 10.39 14.97
N GLY A 164 -8.38 10.84 15.66
CA GLY A 164 -7.55 10.04 16.56
C GLY A 164 -6.57 9.07 15.90
N LEU A 165 -6.45 9.11 14.56
CA LEU A 165 -5.58 8.22 13.78
C LEU A 165 -4.11 8.62 13.86
N LEU A 166 -3.85 9.91 14.04
CA LEU A 166 -2.52 10.45 14.32
C LEU A 166 -2.48 11.00 15.73
N ALA A 167 -1.39 10.70 16.44
CA ALA A 167 -1.09 11.43 17.65
C ALA A 167 -0.88 12.89 17.26
N GLY A 168 -1.76 13.78 17.74
CA GLY A 168 -1.59 15.21 17.57
C GLY A 168 -0.19 15.61 18.02
N ALA A 169 0.43 16.55 17.31
CA ALA A 169 1.74 17.07 17.68
C ALA A 169 1.72 17.43 19.18
N GLN A 170 2.43 16.67 20.00
CA GLN A 170 2.47 16.86 21.45
C GLN A 170 2.69 18.34 21.75
N ALA A 171 1.92 18.84 22.72
CA ALA A 171 1.97 20.22 23.16
C ALA A 171 3.43 20.66 23.22
N ARG A 172 3.73 21.69 22.42
CA ARG A 172 5.05 22.30 22.26
C ARG A 172 5.83 22.23 23.58
N GLU A 173 6.97 21.55 23.55
CA GLU A 173 8.08 21.80 24.47
C GLU A 173 8.12 23.32 24.73
N PRO A 174 8.18 23.79 25.99
CA PRO A 174 8.20 25.21 26.33
C PRO A 174 9.52 25.85 25.85
N GLY A 175 9.73 25.94 24.54
CA GLY A 175 10.91 26.51 23.91
C GLY A 175 11.01 28.02 24.14
N ASP A 176 12.24 28.51 24.06
CA ASP A 176 12.68 29.88 24.36
C ASP A 176 11.64 30.98 24.07
N SER A 177 11.34 31.76 25.11
CA SER A 177 10.49 32.96 25.05
C SER A 177 10.88 33.91 23.89
N SER A 178 12.19 33.98 23.60
CA SER A 178 12.77 34.76 22.50
C SER A 178 12.29 34.31 21.11
N ARG A 179 12.28 33.00 20.82
CA ARG A 179 11.85 32.46 19.52
C ARG A 179 10.35 32.69 19.29
N ARG A 180 9.53 32.58 20.34
CA ARG A 180 8.09 32.90 20.29
C ARG A 180 7.83 34.37 19.97
N LEU A 181 8.60 35.28 20.57
CA LEU A 181 8.48 36.72 20.31
C LEU A 181 8.87 37.05 18.86
N GLN A 182 9.95 36.45 18.36
CA GLN A 182 10.41 36.63 16.99
C GLN A 182 9.37 36.13 15.98
N GLN A 183 8.83 34.92 16.15
CA GLN A 183 7.76 34.39 15.30
C GLN A 183 6.50 35.29 15.31
N ARG A 184 6.15 35.86 16.48
CA ARG A 184 5.02 36.81 16.59
C ARG A 184 5.28 38.09 15.80
N ARG A 185 6.50 38.65 15.87
CA ARG A 185 6.91 39.83 15.09
C ARG A 185 6.87 39.56 13.59
N GLU A 186 7.42 38.42 13.15
CA GLU A 186 7.40 38.00 11.75
C GLU A 186 5.98 37.82 11.23
N ARG A 187 5.11 37.14 12.00
CA ARG A 187 3.69 36.95 11.65
C ARG A 187 2.92 38.28 11.57
N GLN A 188 3.21 39.23 12.47
CA GLN A 188 2.64 40.58 12.40
C GLN A 188 3.10 41.34 11.14
N ALA A 189 4.37 41.22 10.76
CA ALA A 189 4.89 41.81 9.53
C ALA A 189 4.20 41.21 8.28
N LEU A 190 4.01 39.89 8.24
CA LEU A 190 3.27 39.23 7.15
C LEU A 190 1.81 39.70 7.06
N HIS A 191 1.11 39.86 8.19
CA HIS A 191 -0.24 40.43 8.20
C HIS A 191 -0.27 41.89 7.72
N ARG A 192 0.75 42.70 8.04
CA ARG A 192 0.88 44.07 7.53
C ARG A 192 1.03 44.07 6.00
N LEU A 193 1.90 43.21 5.46
CA LEU A 193 2.09 43.07 4.01
C LEU A 193 0.79 42.64 3.30
N LYS A 194 0.07 41.66 3.87
CA LYS A 194 -1.24 41.23 3.35
C LYS A 194 -2.25 42.38 3.30
N ARG A 195 -2.37 43.17 4.38
CA ARG A 195 -3.28 44.32 4.45
C ARG A 195 -2.90 45.43 3.45
N GLN A 196 -1.61 45.71 3.28
CA GLN A 196 -1.13 46.70 2.31
C GLN A 196 -1.49 46.29 0.87
N HIS A 197 -1.34 45.01 0.54
CA HIS A 197 -1.74 44.49 -0.76
C HIS A 197 -3.26 44.52 -0.97
N GLU A 198 -4.05 44.12 0.03
CA GLU A 198 -5.53 44.18 -0.03
C GLU A 198 -6.05 45.61 -0.17
N ALA A 199 -5.45 46.58 0.54
CA ALA A 199 -5.77 47.99 0.42
C ALA A 199 -5.34 48.61 -0.93
N GLY A 200 -4.22 48.14 -1.50
CA GLY A 200 -3.73 48.57 -2.81
C GLY A 200 -4.47 47.96 -4.01
N GLY A 201 -5.09 46.78 -3.83
CA GLY A 201 -5.78 46.03 -4.89
C GLY A 201 -7.05 46.69 -5.42
N GLY A 202 -7.65 47.63 -4.69
CA GLY A 202 -8.87 48.34 -5.10
C GLY A 202 -8.71 49.38 -6.20
N ARG A 203 -7.50 49.63 -6.73
CA ARG A 203 -7.22 50.77 -7.63
C ARG A 203 -6.72 50.43 -9.04
N ARG A 204 -6.43 49.18 -9.37
CA ARG A 204 -5.99 48.81 -10.73
C ARG A 204 -7.16 48.22 -11.52
N ARG A 205 -7.79 49.04 -12.37
CA ARG A 205 -8.70 48.54 -13.42
C ARG A 205 -7.91 47.58 -14.31
N LYS A 206 -8.26 46.30 -14.32
CA LYS A 206 -7.74 45.32 -15.27
C LYS A 206 -8.28 45.68 -16.66
N VAL A 207 -7.48 46.37 -17.47
CA VAL A 207 -7.79 46.63 -18.88
C VAL A 207 -7.34 45.39 -19.67
N LEU A 208 -8.29 44.63 -20.21
CA LEU A 208 -8.01 43.59 -21.19
C LEU A 208 -7.44 44.26 -22.45
N ARG A 209 -6.16 44.05 -22.73
CA ARG A 209 -5.59 44.36 -24.05
C ARG A 209 -5.91 43.19 -24.98
N LEU A 210 -6.73 43.45 -25.99
CA LEU A 210 -6.89 42.58 -27.15
C LEU A 210 -5.57 42.58 -27.94
N GLN A 211 -4.90 41.44 -27.99
CA GLN A 211 -3.77 41.22 -28.90
C GLN A 211 -4.27 40.29 -30.01
N GLU A 212 -4.32 40.80 -31.23
CA GLU A 212 -4.71 40.05 -32.42
C GLU A 212 -3.68 38.95 -32.71
N GLY A 213 -4.14 37.70 -32.79
CA GLY A 213 -3.47 36.65 -33.55
C GLY A 213 -2.41 35.79 -32.85
N GLN A 214 -2.75 35.09 -31.77
CA GLN A 214 -2.15 33.77 -31.49
C GLN A 214 -3.05 32.93 -30.58
N VAL A 215 -3.31 31.68 -30.98
CA VAL A 215 -4.35 30.81 -30.42
C VAL A 215 -4.02 30.40 -28.97
N GLY A 216 -4.72 31.04 -28.02
CA GLY A 216 -5.35 30.44 -26.84
C GLY A 216 -4.50 29.64 -25.85
N CYS A 217 -3.83 30.32 -24.92
CA CYS A 217 -3.54 29.78 -23.58
C CYS A 217 -3.86 30.87 -22.55
N SER A 218 -5.02 30.77 -21.90
CA SER A 218 -5.37 31.62 -20.77
C SER A 218 -4.70 31.08 -19.52
N SER A 219 -3.47 31.54 -19.29
CA SER A 219 -2.88 31.59 -17.95
C SER A 219 -2.25 32.98 -17.84
N ASP A 220 -2.77 33.79 -16.92
CA ASP A 220 -2.25 35.11 -16.56
C ASP A 220 -0.80 34.98 -16.05
N GLU A 221 0.18 34.97 -16.94
CA GLU A 221 1.55 35.36 -16.63
C GLU A 221 2.00 36.41 -17.66
N ASP A 222 2.24 37.63 -17.15
CA ASP A 222 2.93 38.72 -17.82
C ASP A 222 4.23 38.23 -18.48
N GLU A 223 4.28 38.27 -19.81
CA GLU A 223 5.51 38.18 -20.60
C GLU A 223 5.61 39.38 -21.54
N GLY A 224 6.67 40.19 -21.34
CA GLY A 224 7.37 40.90 -22.41
C GLY A 224 6.91 42.30 -22.80
N GLY A 225 7.45 43.34 -22.15
CA GLY A 225 7.35 44.72 -22.64
C GLY A 225 8.20 45.74 -21.90
N THR A 226 9.44 45.92 -22.39
CA THR A 226 10.36 47.07 -22.24
C THR A 226 10.70 47.60 -20.83
N ALA A 227 12.00 47.52 -20.54
CA ALA A 227 12.73 48.12 -19.43
C ALA A 227 12.19 49.49 -18.96
N SER A 228 11.43 49.46 -17.86
CA SER A 228 11.24 50.57 -16.95
C SER A 228 11.84 50.19 -15.60
N ARG A 229 12.90 50.90 -15.22
CA ARG A 229 13.66 50.75 -13.97
C ARG A 229 12.80 51.13 -12.76
N GLY A 230 12.00 50.20 -12.29
CA GLY A 230 11.35 50.26 -10.98
C GLY A 230 11.54 48.93 -10.26
N ALA A 231 12.68 48.75 -9.60
CA ALA A 231 12.93 47.66 -8.65
C ALA A 231 12.09 47.89 -7.39
N GLY A 232 10.78 47.66 -7.51
CA GLY A 232 9.87 47.57 -6.38
C GLY A 232 9.71 46.09 -6.04
N ASP A 233 10.13 45.72 -4.84
CA ASP A 233 9.96 44.43 -4.19
C ASP A 233 8.50 43.94 -4.29
N ASN A 234 8.16 43.24 -5.39
CA ASN A 234 6.81 42.75 -5.63
C ASN A 234 6.65 41.44 -4.85
N VAL A 235 6.43 41.59 -3.54
CA VAL A 235 6.18 40.49 -2.62
C VAL A 235 4.96 39.70 -3.12
N ASP A 236 5.17 38.43 -3.44
CA ASP A 236 4.10 37.56 -3.91
C ASP A 236 3.08 37.32 -2.78
N ILE A 237 1.85 37.76 -3.01
CA ILE A 237 0.75 37.63 -2.06
C ILE A 237 0.42 36.17 -1.74
N GLN A 238 0.64 35.25 -2.69
CA GLN A 238 0.43 33.82 -2.46
C GLN A 238 1.47 33.27 -1.48
N ASP A 239 2.73 33.71 -1.60
CA ASP A 239 3.80 33.33 -0.67
C ASP A 239 3.56 33.88 0.76
N VAL A 240 3.04 35.10 0.87
CA VAL A 240 2.64 35.68 2.17
C VAL A 240 1.49 34.89 2.79
N LYS A 241 0.45 34.56 2.00
CA LYS A 241 -0.68 33.74 2.47
C LYS A 241 -0.21 32.34 2.88
N PHE A 242 0.74 31.78 2.15
CA PHE A 242 1.32 30.48 2.44
C PHE A 242 2.06 30.46 3.77
N LYS A 243 2.97 31.42 4.00
CA LYS A 243 3.73 31.58 5.26
C LYS A 243 2.84 31.85 6.48
N LEU A 244 1.67 32.46 6.26
CA LEU A 244 0.69 32.68 7.34
C LEU A 244 -0.05 31.40 7.74
N ARG A 245 -0.24 30.46 6.80
CA ARG A 245 -1.00 29.21 7.02
C ARG A 245 -0.11 28.03 7.41
N HIS A 246 1.11 27.98 6.88
CA HIS A 246 2.03 26.87 7.07
C HIS A 246 3.28 27.33 7.81
N ASN A 247 3.68 26.55 8.80
CA ASN A 247 5.00 26.69 9.38
C ASN A 247 6.02 26.00 8.46
N LEU A 248 6.86 26.80 7.80
CA LEU A 248 7.89 26.29 6.88
C LEU A 248 8.86 25.33 7.55
N GLU A 249 9.22 25.57 8.82
CA GLU A 249 10.18 24.72 9.55
C GLU A 249 9.60 23.32 9.79
N GLN A 250 8.32 23.25 10.19
CA GLN A 250 7.63 21.97 10.42
C GLN A 250 7.40 21.24 9.10
N LEU A 251 7.00 21.96 8.05
CA LEU A 251 6.80 21.38 6.73
C LEU A 251 8.12 20.86 6.17
N GLN A 252 9.22 21.59 6.35
CA GLN A 252 10.56 21.15 5.95
C GLN A 252 11.01 19.93 6.76
N ALA A 253 10.82 19.90 8.08
CA ALA A 253 11.17 18.74 8.89
C ALA A 253 10.39 17.47 8.49
N ALA A 254 9.07 17.61 8.28
CA ALA A 254 8.21 16.55 7.77
C ALA A 254 8.63 16.09 6.37
N THR A 255 9.04 17.03 5.52
CA THR A 255 9.49 16.75 4.15
C THR A 255 10.86 16.08 4.13
N SER A 256 11.83 16.56 4.90
CA SER A 256 13.19 16.01 4.95
C SER A 256 13.20 14.59 5.49
N SER A 257 12.38 14.30 6.52
CA SER A 257 12.18 12.93 7.00
C SER A 257 11.51 12.05 5.95
N ALA A 258 10.52 12.58 5.21
CA ALA A 258 9.86 11.86 4.13
C ALA A 258 10.73 11.72 2.86
N GLN A 259 11.73 12.58 2.63
CA GLN A 259 12.61 12.47 1.46
C GLN A 259 13.69 11.39 1.64
N ALA A 260 14.06 11.09 2.90
CA ALA A 260 14.98 10.01 3.25
C ALA A 260 14.27 8.67 3.46
N LEU A 261 13.31 8.31 2.60
CA LEU A 261 12.64 7.01 2.68
C LEU A 261 13.65 5.89 2.50
N THR A 262 13.67 4.95 3.44
CA THR A 262 14.45 3.72 3.27
C THR A 262 13.83 2.88 2.15
N ARG A 263 14.63 1.97 1.56
CA ARG A 263 14.14 1.02 0.55
C ARG A 263 12.93 0.24 1.05
N ASP A 264 12.93 -0.13 2.32
CA ASP A 264 11.87 -0.89 2.97
C ASP A 264 10.59 -0.06 3.11
N GLN A 265 10.71 1.19 3.57
CA GLN A 265 9.58 2.12 3.65
C GLN A 265 8.98 2.41 2.26
N MET A 266 9.81 2.45 1.21
CA MET A 266 9.36 2.59 -0.18
C MET A 266 8.54 1.38 -0.65
N VAL A 267 8.97 0.15 -0.31
CA VAL A 267 8.22 -1.07 -0.63
C VAL A 267 6.89 -1.13 0.13
N LEU A 268 6.91 -0.79 1.43
CA LEU A 268 5.68 -0.70 2.23
C LEU A 268 4.74 0.36 1.67
N LEU A 269 5.24 1.54 1.30
CA LEU A 269 4.41 2.60 0.74
C LEU A 269 3.74 2.16 -0.57
N LYS A 270 4.46 1.46 -1.46
CA LYS A 270 3.85 0.85 -2.67
C LYS A 270 2.78 -0.17 -2.32
N LEU A 271 3.02 -1.00 -1.30
CA LEU A 271 2.06 -2.01 -0.84
C LEU A 271 0.78 -1.33 -0.34
N LEU A 272 0.90 -0.25 0.46
CA LEU A 272 -0.24 0.52 0.96
C LEU A 272 -1.03 1.19 -0.17
N MET A 273 -0.32 1.79 -1.13
CA MET A 273 -0.94 2.35 -2.32
C MET A 273 -1.65 1.28 -3.14
N GLY A 274 -1.03 0.12 -3.32
CA GLY A 274 -1.63 -1.03 -4.00
C GLY A 274 -2.92 -1.48 -3.34
N ARG A 275 -2.94 -1.64 -2.00
CA ARG A 275 -4.15 -2.00 -1.24
C ARG A 275 -5.23 -0.91 -1.30
N GLY A 276 -4.83 0.35 -1.29
CA GLY A 276 -5.73 1.49 -1.34
C GLY A 276 -6.40 1.68 -2.70
N LEU A 277 -5.66 1.45 -3.79
CA LEU A 277 -6.13 1.58 -5.17
C LEU A 277 -6.87 0.33 -5.67
N TYR A 278 -6.56 -0.84 -5.12
CA TYR A 278 -7.20 -2.09 -5.47
C TYR A 278 -8.74 -2.00 -5.28
N PRO A 279 -9.57 -2.40 -6.28
CA PRO A 279 -9.25 -3.30 -7.41
C PRO A 279 -8.84 -2.62 -8.74
N GLN A 280 -8.44 -1.34 -8.74
CA GLN A 280 -8.03 -0.64 -9.96
C GLN A 280 -6.66 -1.12 -10.46
N LEU A 281 -6.67 -2.24 -11.18
CA LEU A 281 -5.48 -2.93 -11.71
C LEU A 281 -5.48 -2.97 -13.24
N ALA A 282 -4.28 -2.86 -13.79
CA ALA A 282 -3.99 -2.95 -15.21
C ALA A 282 -2.80 -3.89 -15.44
N VAL A 283 -2.96 -4.82 -16.39
CA VAL A 283 -1.99 -5.85 -16.73
C VAL A 283 -1.35 -5.51 -18.08
N PRO A 284 -0.02 -5.57 -18.21
CA PRO A 284 0.64 -5.31 -19.49
C PRO A 284 0.26 -6.36 -20.53
N ASP A 285 0.11 -5.93 -21.77
CA ASP A 285 -0.04 -6.84 -22.90
C ASP A 285 1.29 -7.59 -23.18
N PRO A 286 1.25 -8.92 -23.47
CA PRO A 286 2.46 -9.70 -23.75
C PRO A 286 3.29 -9.14 -24.92
N PHE A 287 2.66 -8.45 -25.87
CA PHE A 287 3.32 -7.91 -27.06
C PHE A 287 3.85 -6.49 -26.87
N ASN A 288 3.90 -5.96 -25.64
CA ASN A 288 4.40 -4.61 -25.38
C ASN A 288 5.91 -4.46 -25.67
N SER A 289 6.70 -5.53 -25.59
CA SER A 289 8.15 -5.51 -25.88
C SER A 289 8.47 -5.08 -27.32
N GLY A 290 7.57 -5.32 -28.27
CA GLY A 290 7.72 -4.94 -29.67
C GLY A 290 7.06 -3.61 -30.05
N ARG A 291 6.43 -2.90 -29.10
CA ARG A 291 5.71 -1.65 -29.36
C ARG A 291 6.56 -0.43 -29.01
N LYS A 292 6.31 0.68 -29.71
CA LYS A 292 6.94 1.97 -29.43
C LYS A 292 6.45 2.53 -28.09
N ASP A 293 7.33 3.26 -27.41
CA ASP A 293 7.25 3.71 -26.03
C ASP A 293 5.89 4.30 -25.59
N SER A 294 5.22 5.09 -26.43
CA SER A 294 3.96 5.77 -26.06
C SER A 294 2.68 4.97 -26.37
N ASP A 295 2.76 3.84 -27.06
CA ASP A 295 1.61 3.03 -27.49
C ASP A 295 1.53 1.67 -26.77
N GLN A 296 2.14 1.57 -25.58
CA GLN A 296 2.00 0.38 -24.74
C GLN A 296 0.54 0.16 -24.34
N ILE A 297 0.10 -1.10 -24.45
CA ILE A 297 -1.27 -1.49 -24.17
C ILE A 297 -1.35 -2.21 -22.83
N PHE A 298 -2.38 -1.87 -22.06
CA PHE A 298 -2.72 -2.48 -20.79
C PHE A 298 -4.18 -2.91 -20.76
N HIS A 299 -4.47 -3.94 -19.99
CA HIS A 299 -5.82 -4.50 -19.85
C HIS A 299 -6.28 -4.39 -18.40
N THR A 300 -7.46 -3.82 -18.20
CA THR A 300 -8.16 -3.78 -16.91
C THR A 300 -9.29 -4.79 -16.90
N GLN A 301 -9.86 -5.06 -15.71
CA GLN A 301 -11.01 -5.96 -15.59
C GLN A 301 -12.22 -5.47 -16.42
N ALA A 302 -12.52 -4.16 -16.36
CA ALA A 302 -13.66 -3.58 -17.06
C ALA A 302 -13.37 -3.28 -18.54
N LYS A 303 -12.16 -2.80 -18.87
CA LYS A 303 -11.79 -2.33 -20.21
C LYS A 303 -10.48 -2.92 -20.71
N GLN A 304 -10.49 -3.34 -21.96
CA GLN A 304 -9.33 -3.89 -22.66
C GLN A 304 -8.70 -2.82 -23.54
N GLY A 305 -7.40 -2.93 -23.84
CA GLY A 305 -6.77 -2.02 -24.81
C GLY A 305 -6.55 -0.59 -24.29
N THR A 306 -6.33 -0.42 -22.99
CA THR A 306 -6.05 0.88 -22.37
C THR A 306 -4.60 1.31 -22.60
N VAL A 307 -4.35 2.61 -22.71
CA VAL A 307 -3.02 3.18 -22.98
C VAL A 307 -2.60 4.06 -21.81
N LEU A 308 -1.30 4.22 -21.58
CA LEU A 308 -0.80 5.18 -20.59
C LEU A 308 -1.02 6.61 -21.05
N HIS A 309 -1.41 7.48 -20.12
CA HIS A 309 -1.49 8.91 -20.45
C HIS A 309 -0.09 9.45 -20.81
N PRO A 310 0.07 10.34 -21.81
CA PRO A 310 1.38 10.85 -22.24
C PRO A 310 2.19 11.58 -21.17
N THR A 311 1.53 12.00 -20.08
CA THR A 311 2.18 12.67 -18.95
C THR A 311 2.72 11.71 -17.90
N CYS A 312 2.40 10.42 -18.04
CA CYS A 312 2.85 9.37 -17.13
C CYS A 312 4.35 9.13 -17.33
N VAL A 313 5.08 8.95 -16.24
CA VAL A 313 6.53 8.67 -16.28
C VAL A 313 6.82 7.39 -17.07
N PHE A 314 5.94 6.39 -16.97
CA PHE A 314 6.08 5.14 -17.70
C PHE A 314 5.91 5.29 -19.21
N ALA A 315 5.16 6.29 -19.69
CA ALA A 315 5.07 6.58 -21.12
C ALA A 315 6.38 7.18 -21.67
N ASN A 316 7.16 7.88 -20.83
CA ASN A 316 8.45 8.43 -21.19
C ASN A 316 9.61 7.43 -21.03
N SER A 317 9.43 6.43 -20.15
CA SER A 317 10.44 5.41 -19.83
C SER A 317 9.80 4.02 -19.73
N PRO A 318 9.41 3.42 -20.87
CA PRO A 318 8.75 2.11 -20.92
C PRO A 318 9.63 0.96 -20.44
N GLU A 319 10.95 1.11 -20.56
CA GLU A 319 11.95 0.11 -20.14
C GLU A 319 11.82 -0.27 -18.67
N VAL A 320 11.30 0.64 -17.83
CA VAL A 320 11.09 0.41 -16.39
C VAL A 320 10.05 -0.67 -16.12
N LEU A 321 9.08 -0.84 -17.02
CA LEU A 321 8.00 -1.80 -16.91
C LEU A 321 8.33 -3.16 -17.51
N HIS A 322 9.35 -3.24 -18.37
CA HIS A 322 9.81 -4.51 -18.90
C HIS A 322 10.46 -5.31 -17.77
N ALA A 323 10.08 -6.59 -17.64
CA ALA A 323 10.83 -7.49 -16.78
C ALA A 323 12.27 -7.51 -17.31
N GLN A 324 13.23 -6.99 -16.53
CA GLN A 324 14.65 -7.03 -16.91
C GLN A 324 15.08 -8.50 -17.06
N GLU A 325 14.95 -9.02 -18.28
CA GLU A 325 15.49 -10.29 -18.72
C GLU A 325 16.95 -10.07 -19.15
N GLN A 326 17.84 -9.90 -18.18
CA GLN A 326 19.28 -10.00 -18.41
C GLN A 326 19.90 -10.74 -17.24
N GLU A 327 19.96 -12.08 -17.33
CA GLU A 327 20.93 -12.91 -16.61
C GLU A 327 20.93 -14.40 -17.06
N HIS A 328 19.95 -14.89 -17.82
CA HIS A 328 19.93 -16.28 -18.34
C HIS A 328 20.04 -16.39 -19.88
N GLU A 329 20.71 -15.46 -20.56
CA GLU A 329 20.99 -15.62 -22.01
C GLU A 329 22.17 -16.57 -22.32
N TRP A 330 22.88 -17.10 -21.31
CA TRP A 330 24.05 -17.95 -21.54
C TRP A 330 23.81 -19.47 -21.49
N GLU A 331 22.62 -19.93 -21.06
CA GLU A 331 22.29 -21.38 -21.01
C GLU A 331 21.31 -21.84 -22.11
N ALA A 332 20.63 -20.93 -22.82
CA ALA A 332 19.60 -21.27 -23.81
C ALA A 332 20.12 -21.40 -25.26
N ARG A 333 21.40 -21.76 -25.47
CA ARG A 333 21.96 -22.05 -26.81
C ARG A 333 22.09 -23.55 -27.12
N ALA A 334 21.26 -24.39 -26.50
CA ALA A 334 21.11 -25.79 -26.88
C ALA A 334 19.64 -26.20 -26.82
N GLY A 335 18.92 -26.05 -27.93
CA GLY A 335 17.54 -26.50 -28.06
C GLY A 335 16.87 -25.84 -29.26
N GLU A 336 16.66 -26.62 -30.31
CA GLU A 336 16.08 -26.20 -31.58
C GLU A 336 14.67 -25.60 -31.43
N GLY A 337 14.31 -24.75 -32.38
CA GLY A 337 13.23 -23.78 -32.25
C GLY A 337 11.84 -24.36 -31.98
N SER A 338 11.18 -23.79 -30.97
CA SER A 338 9.73 -23.83 -30.85
C SER A 338 9.18 -22.40 -30.79
N ARG A 339 8.29 -22.09 -31.73
CA ARG A 339 7.50 -20.87 -31.79
C ARG A 339 6.51 -20.85 -30.63
N ASP A 340 6.81 -20.14 -29.54
CA ASP A 340 5.83 -19.32 -28.82
C ASP A 340 6.54 -18.54 -27.70
N ASP A 341 6.72 -17.23 -27.90
CA ASP A 341 7.12 -16.26 -26.86
C ASP A 341 6.08 -16.15 -25.73
N ARG A 342 4.99 -16.94 -25.77
CA ARG A 342 3.84 -16.89 -24.84
C ARG A 342 4.13 -17.45 -23.45
N ASP A 343 5.28 -18.11 -23.29
CA ASP A 343 5.47 -19.12 -22.24
C ASP A 343 6.67 -18.85 -21.30
N LYS A 344 7.20 -17.63 -21.28
CA LYS A 344 8.32 -17.26 -20.40
C LYS A 344 7.85 -17.07 -18.95
N MET A 345 8.37 -17.90 -18.05
CA MET A 345 8.19 -17.77 -16.60
C MET A 345 9.14 -16.68 -16.08
N SER A 346 8.62 -15.70 -15.33
CA SER A 346 9.44 -14.67 -14.70
C SER A 346 9.08 -14.49 -13.23
N SER A 347 10.07 -14.14 -12.42
CA SER A 347 9.84 -13.76 -11.01
C SER A 347 9.52 -12.28 -10.83
N ARG A 348 9.60 -11.48 -11.91
CA ARG A 348 9.53 -10.01 -11.86
C ARG A 348 8.34 -9.44 -12.63
N HIS A 349 7.26 -10.19 -12.84
CA HIS A 349 6.06 -9.61 -13.46
C HIS A 349 5.52 -8.45 -12.61
N GLN A 350 5.18 -7.35 -13.27
CA GLN A 350 4.67 -6.13 -12.66
C GLN A 350 3.26 -5.84 -13.16
N LEU A 351 2.40 -5.35 -12.27
CA LEU A 351 1.09 -4.79 -12.59
C LEU A 351 1.15 -3.27 -12.39
N LEU A 352 0.25 -2.57 -13.07
CA LEU A 352 0.00 -1.17 -12.82
C LEU A 352 -1.28 -1.00 -12.00
N THR A 353 -1.17 -0.27 -10.91
CA THR A 353 -2.33 0.33 -10.23
C THR A 353 -2.50 1.74 -10.75
N PHE A 354 -3.73 2.20 -10.90
CA PHE A 354 -4.04 3.54 -11.40
C PHE A 354 -5.10 4.18 -10.51
N VAL A 355 -5.17 5.52 -10.50
CA VAL A 355 -6.14 6.26 -9.68
C VAL A 355 -7.41 6.56 -10.47
N SER A 356 -7.27 6.90 -11.76
CA SER A 356 -8.41 7.25 -12.60
C SER A 356 -8.21 6.75 -14.02
N LEU A 357 -9.33 6.41 -14.66
CA LEU A 357 -9.42 6.02 -16.06
C LEU A 357 -10.08 7.16 -16.82
N LEU A 358 -9.33 7.81 -17.72
CA LEU A 358 -9.85 8.92 -18.53
C LEU A 358 -10.34 8.39 -19.89
N GLU A 359 -11.62 8.56 -20.16
CA GLU A 359 -12.24 8.10 -21.40
C GLU A 359 -12.31 9.24 -22.41
N THR A 360 -11.57 9.09 -23.51
CA THR A 360 -11.62 10.00 -24.67
C THR A 360 -11.87 9.18 -25.94
N ASN A 361 -11.16 9.46 -27.04
CA ASN A 361 -11.13 8.58 -28.20
C ASN A 361 -10.43 7.24 -27.88
N LYS A 362 -9.47 7.28 -26.96
CA LYS A 362 -8.81 6.10 -26.37
C LYS A 362 -8.91 6.20 -24.84
N PRO A 363 -9.07 5.07 -24.12
CA PRO A 363 -9.06 5.07 -22.66
C PRO A 363 -7.62 5.18 -22.13
N TYR A 364 -7.37 6.18 -21.29
CA TYR A 364 -6.05 6.48 -20.72
C TYR A 364 -5.99 6.18 -19.22
N LEU A 365 -4.93 5.49 -18.80
CA LEU A 365 -4.59 5.30 -17.39
C LEU A 365 -3.83 6.53 -16.87
N VAL A 366 -4.28 7.07 -15.73
CA VAL A 366 -3.73 8.29 -15.13
C VAL A 366 -3.26 8.00 -13.70
N ASN A 367 -2.10 8.57 -13.34
CA ASN A 367 -1.45 8.43 -12.04
C ASN A 367 -1.13 6.97 -11.70
N CYS A 368 -0.27 6.35 -12.52
CA CYS A 368 0.02 4.92 -12.38
C CYS A 368 1.15 4.66 -11.37
N VAL A 369 1.04 3.55 -10.63
CA VAL A 369 2.08 3.00 -9.75
C VAL A 369 2.32 1.55 -10.12
N ARG A 370 3.59 1.17 -10.25
CA ARG A 370 3.97 -0.23 -10.50
C ARG A 370 4.02 -1.04 -9.21
N ILE A 371 3.47 -2.24 -9.23
CA ILE A 371 3.44 -3.17 -8.11
C ILE A 371 3.83 -4.59 -8.60
N PRO A 372 4.48 -5.43 -7.77
CA PRO A 372 4.78 -6.81 -8.16
C PRO A 372 3.49 -7.63 -8.23
N ALA A 373 3.31 -8.42 -9.30
CA ALA A 373 2.02 -9.04 -9.59
C ALA A 373 1.62 -10.13 -8.58
N LEU A 374 2.46 -11.17 -8.43
CA LEU A 374 2.16 -12.33 -7.60
C LEU A 374 1.86 -11.95 -6.14
N GLN A 375 2.77 -11.22 -5.49
CA GLN A 375 2.65 -10.88 -4.08
C GLN A 375 1.46 -9.95 -3.83
N SER A 376 1.23 -8.97 -4.71
CA SER A 376 0.11 -8.04 -4.54
C SER A 376 -1.24 -8.72 -4.75
N LEU A 377 -1.36 -9.60 -5.75
CA LEU A 377 -2.59 -10.37 -5.98
C LEU A 377 -2.84 -11.33 -4.80
N LEU A 378 -1.81 -12.02 -4.32
CA LEU A 378 -1.92 -12.90 -3.16
C LEU A 378 -2.25 -12.18 -1.86
N LEU A 379 -1.99 -10.88 -1.71
CA LEU A 379 -2.35 -10.10 -0.50
C LEU A 379 -3.66 -9.32 -0.63
N PHE A 380 -4.06 -8.88 -1.83
CA PHE A 380 -5.16 -7.93 -2.00
C PHE A 380 -6.39 -8.47 -2.73
N SER A 381 -6.27 -9.59 -3.45
CA SER A 381 -7.40 -10.16 -4.20
C SER A 381 -8.63 -10.39 -3.33
N ARG A 382 -9.82 -10.16 -3.87
CA ARG A 382 -11.09 -10.43 -3.17
C ARG A 382 -11.46 -11.90 -3.26
N SER A 383 -11.17 -12.53 -4.38
CA SER A 383 -11.32 -13.96 -4.54
C SER A 383 -10.06 -14.56 -5.14
N LEU A 384 -9.56 -15.62 -4.52
CA LEU A 384 -8.46 -16.45 -4.98
C LEU A 384 -8.96 -17.88 -5.10
N ASP A 385 -8.92 -18.39 -6.32
CA ASP A 385 -9.37 -19.72 -6.67
C ASP A 385 -8.16 -20.60 -6.99
N THR A 386 -8.09 -21.82 -6.47
CA THR A 386 -6.92 -22.70 -6.65
C THR A 386 -7.30 -24.07 -7.20
N ASN A 387 -6.31 -24.76 -7.78
CA ASN A 387 -6.36 -26.21 -8.03
C ASN A 387 -5.93 -27.01 -6.79
N ALA A 388 -5.98 -28.34 -6.86
CA ALA A 388 -5.58 -29.25 -5.79
C ALA A 388 -4.12 -29.04 -5.34
N ASP A 389 -3.19 -28.87 -6.28
CA ASP A 389 -1.75 -28.72 -5.99
C ASP A 389 -1.30 -27.28 -5.71
N CYS A 390 -2.23 -26.32 -5.71
CA CYS A 390 -1.99 -24.88 -5.60
C CYS A 390 -1.04 -24.28 -6.67
N SER A 391 -0.70 -25.02 -7.73
CA SER A 391 0.17 -24.56 -8.83
C SER A 391 -0.53 -23.57 -9.78
N ARG A 392 -1.86 -23.65 -9.90
CA ARG A 392 -2.70 -22.74 -10.69
C ARG A 392 -3.58 -21.94 -9.76
N LEU A 393 -3.46 -20.62 -9.82
CA LEU A 393 -4.23 -19.69 -9.01
C LEU A 393 -4.95 -18.70 -9.92
N VAL A 394 -6.21 -18.41 -9.64
CA VAL A 394 -6.98 -17.39 -10.34
C VAL A 394 -7.43 -16.30 -9.36
N ALA A 395 -6.98 -15.07 -9.60
CA ALA A 395 -7.37 -13.89 -8.85
C ALA A 395 -8.55 -13.17 -9.53
N ASP A 396 -9.58 -12.88 -8.74
CA ASP A 396 -10.79 -12.12 -9.09
C ASP A 396 -11.52 -12.59 -10.36
N GLY A 397 -11.32 -13.86 -10.74
CA GLY A 397 -11.96 -14.51 -11.89
C GLY A 397 -11.43 -14.09 -13.27
N TRP A 398 -10.38 -13.27 -13.36
CA TRP A 398 -9.86 -12.77 -14.65
C TRP A 398 -8.35 -12.84 -14.81
N LEU A 399 -7.59 -13.02 -13.72
CA LEU A 399 -6.13 -13.16 -13.75
C LEU A 399 -5.70 -14.55 -13.32
N GLU A 400 -4.92 -15.20 -14.17
CA GLU A 400 -4.34 -16.51 -13.92
C GLU A 400 -2.85 -16.38 -13.61
N LEU A 401 -2.45 -17.03 -12.53
CA LEU A 401 -1.08 -17.19 -12.08
C LEU A 401 -0.75 -18.68 -12.10
N GLN A 402 0.26 -19.07 -12.88
CA GLN A 402 0.75 -20.43 -12.92
C GLN A 402 2.17 -20.47 -12.37
N LEU A 403 2.37 -21.17 -11.26
CA LEU A 403 3.67 -21.34 -10.61
C LEU A 403 4.32 -22.64 -11.10
N ALA A 404 5.65 -22.63 -11.24
CA ALA A 404 6.41 -23.81 -11.66
C ALA A 404 6.44 -24.88 -10.55
N ASP A 405 6.63 -24.45 -9.29
CA ASP A 405 6.77 -25.34 -8.14
C ASP A 405 5.55 -25.29 -7.24
N SER A 406 4.92 -26.45 -7.01
CA SER A 406 3.76 -26.58 -6.11
C SER A 406 4.12 -26.35 -4.64
N GLU A 407 5.30 -26.78 -4.18
CA GLU A 407 5.73 -26.58 -2.78
C GLU A 407 5.92 -25.10 -2.44
N ASN A 408 6.59 -24.35 -3.31
CA ASN A 408 6.76 -22.90 -3.15
C ASN A 408 5.40 -22.18 -3.23
N ALA A 409 4.49 -22.64 -4.08
CA ALA A 409 3.14 -22.09 -4.17
C ALA A 409 2.36 -22.28 -2.86
N ILE A 410 2.44 -23.46 -2.23
CA ILE A 410 1.79 -23.74 -0.95
C ILE A 410 2.39 -22.86 0.16
N GLN A 411 3.71 -22.72 0.24
CA GLN A 411 4.37 -21.88 1.24
C GLN A 411 4.00 -20.40 1.08
N LEU A 412 3.99 -19.88 -0.15
CA LEU A 412 3.58 -18.51 -0.44
C LEU A 412 2.11 -18.27 -0.10
N LEU A 413 1.23 -19.22 -0.42
CA LEU A 413 -0.18 -19.15 -0.07
C LEU A 413 -0.35 -19.17 1.45
N ALA A 414 0.35 -20.04 2.17
CA ALA A 414 0.28 -20.11 3.63
C ALA A 414 0.73 -18.79 4.28
N ALA A 415 1.84 -18.24 3.80
CA ALA A 415 2.36 -16.95 4.25
C ALA A 415 1.38 -15.80 3.94
N SER A 416 0.76 -15.78 2.76
CA SER A 416 -0.20 -14.73 2.41
C SER A 416 -1.46 -14.79 3.26
N LEU A 417 -1.98 -15.98 3.56
CA LEU A 417 -3.13 -16.16 4.46
C LEU A 417 -2.82 -15.64 5.86
N ARG A 418 -1.66 -16.00 6.43
CA ARG A 418 -1.21 -15.51 7.75
C ARG A 418 -1.10 -13.99 7.77
N LEU A 419 -0.44 -13.41 6.76
CA LEU A 419 -0.21 -11.96 6.68
C LEU A 419 -1.51 -11.18 6.47
N ARG A 420 -2.44 -11.69 5.65
CA ARG A 420 -3.77 -11.09 5.48
C ARG A 420 -4.55 -11.10 6.79
N ALA A 421 -4.65 -12.24 7.46
CA ALA A 421 -5.37 -12.36 8.71
C ALA A 421 -4.79 -11.45 9.80
N HIS A 422 -3.45 -11.37 9.88
CA HIS A 422 -2.79 -10.48 10.83
C HIS A 422 -3.00 -9.00 10.50
N TRP A 423 -2.96 -8.62 9.21
CA TRP A 423 -3.25 -7.25 8.77
C TRP A 423 -4.71 -6.87 9.07
N GLU A 424 -5.68 -7.69 8.67
CA GLU A 424 -7.11 -7.43 8.89
C GLU A 424 -7.42 -7.31 10.39
N SER A 425 -6.93 -8.24 11.22
CA SER A 425 -7.09 -8.18 12.67
C SER A 425 -6.44 -6.93 13.28
N ALA A 426 -5.28 -6.51 12.78
CA ALA A 426 -4.65 -5.26 13.22
C ALA A 426 -5.54 -4.06 12.85
N LEU A 427 -5.98 -3.96 11.59
CA LEU A 427 -6.85 -2.89 11.11
C LEU A 427 -8.15 -2.81 11.93
N ASP A 428 -8.81 -3.93 12.15
CA ASP A 428 -10.09 -3.99 12.88
C ASP A 428 -9.91 -3.58 14.35
N ARG A 429 -8.84 -4.01 15.03
CA ARG A 429 -8.53 -3.56 16.39
C ARG A 429 -8.30 -2.05 16.45
N GLN A 430 -7.54 -1.49 15.51
CA GLN A 430 -7.33 -0.05 15.44
C GLN A 430 -8.64 0.70 15.17
N LEU A 431 -9.46 0.25 14.24
CA LEU A 431 -10.75 0.88 13.94
C LEU A 431 -11.73 0.78 15.12
N ALA A 432 -11.77 -0.37 15.81
CA ALA A 432 -12.59 -0.59 17.00
C ALA A 432 -12.17 0.33 18.15
N HIS A 433 -10.86 0.48 18.40
CA HIS A 433 -10.36 1.41 19.42
C HIS A 433 -10.76 2.87 19.12
N GLN A 434 -10.70 3.28 17.84
CA GLN A 434 -11.14 4.63 17.43
C GLN A 434 -12.65 4.82 17.57
N ALA A 435 -13.44 3.78 17.31
CA ALA A 435 -14.89 3.84 17.53
C ALA A 435 -15.23 4.01 19.00
N ARG A 436 -14.52 3.32 19.91
CA ARG A 436 -14.70 3.44 21.37
C ARG A 436 -14.38 4.85 21.90
N ARG A 437 -13.27 5.45 21.44
CA ARG A 437 -12.87 6.82 21.81
C ARG A 437 -13.89 7.92 21.51
N ARG A 438 -14.89 7.64 20.65
CA ARG A 438 -15.90 8.63 20.24
C ARG A 438 -17.18 8.56 21.05
N LEU A 439 -17.39 7.51 21.83
CA LEU A 439 -18.53 7.41 22.73
C LEU A 439 -18.21 8.23 23.99
N PRO A 440 -19.04 9.22 24.36
CA PRO A 440 -18.85 9.98 25.59
C PRO A 440 -19.22 9.12 26.80
N GLU A 441 -18.22 8.85 27.64
CA GLU A 441 -18.28 8.43 29.06
C GLU A 441 -19.33 7.40 29.49
N GLU A 442 -18.92 6.15 29.74
CA GLU A 442 -19.28 5.40 30.95
C GLU A 442 -18.02 4.66 31.45
N GLU A 443 -17.55 5.06 32.62
CA GLU A 443 -16.62 4.42 33.57
C GLU A 443 -15.88 3.12 33.17
N GLU A 444 -14.74 3.18 32.47
CA GLU A 444 -13.68 2.15 32.54
C GLU A 444 -12.28 2.79 32.33
N GLU A 445 -11.74 3.47 33.35
CA GLU A 445 -10.37 4.03 33.32
C GLU A 445 -9.25 2.95 33.49
N GLU A 446 -9.59 1.67 33.59
CA GLU A 446 -8.59 0.60 33.86
C GLU A 446 -8.26 -0.31 32.66
N GLU A 447 -8.92 -0.18 31.49
CA GLU A 447 -8.63 -0.98 30.27
C GLU A 447 -8.03 -0.16 29.10
N GLU A 448 -7.51 1.06 29.34
CA GLU A 448 -7.08 1.96 28.26
C GLU A 448 -5.87 1.47 27.41
N GLU A 449 -5.08 0.50 27.88
CA GLU A 449 -3.89 0.02 27.15
C GLU A 449 -4.15 -1.18 26.21
N ASP A 450 -5.25 -1.92 26.35
CA ASP A 450 -5.40 -3.23 25.67
C ASP A 450 -5.97 -3.13 24.24
N GLY A 451 -6.48 -1.95 23.84
CA GLY A 451 -7.12 -1.74 22.55
C GLY A 451 -6.21 -1.20 21.43
N ARG A 452 -5.05 -0.65 21.76
CA ARG A 452 -4.16 -0.02 20.77
C ARG A 452 -3.18 -1.05 20.23
N ILE A 453 -3.08 -1.18 18.91
CA ILE A 453 -2.05 -2.05 18.30
C ILE A 453 -0.67 -1.64 18.85
N SER A 454 0.04 -2.58 19.46
CA SER A 454 1.39 -2.33 19.95
C SER A 454 2.31 -2.01 18.77
N HIS A 455 3.20 -1.02 18.94
CA HIS A 455 4.23 -0.71 17.95
C HIS A 455 5.06 -1.95 17.57
N LYS A 456 5.24 -2.90 18.50
CA LYS A 456 5.95 -4.17 18.25
C LYS A 456 5.22 -5.04 17.22
N GLU A 457 3.88 -5.11 17.29
CA GLU A 457 3.06 -5.87 16.34
C GLU A 457 3.10 -5.25 14.95
N VAL A 458 2.98 -3.92 14.84
CA VAL A 458 3.08 -3.22 13.55
C VAL A 458 4.46 -3.45 12.92
N VAL A 459 5.52 -3.42 13.72
CA VAL A 459 6.88 -3.72 13.24
C VAL A 459 6.99 -5.17 12.78
N ALA A 460 6.46 -6.13 13.53
CA ALA A 460 6.45 -7.55 13.14
C ALA A 460 5.70 -7.79 11.82
N LEU A 461 4.49 -7.21 11.69
CA LEU A 461 3.69 -7.26 10.46
C LEU A 461 4.46 -6.63 9.29
N SER A 462 5.03 -5.44 9.49
CA SER A 462 5.79 -4.75 8.44
C SER A 462 6.99 -5.56 7.95
N ARG A 463 7.71 -6.24 8.86
CA ARG A 463 8.82 -7.13 8.52
C ARG A 463 8.33 -8.36 7.75
N GLY A 464 7.23 -8.99 8.18
CA GLY A 464 6.63 -10.12 7.49
C GLY A 464 6.20 -9.77 6.06
N LEU A 465 5.56 -8.61 5.87
CA LEU A 465 5.19 -8.10 4.55
C LEU A 465 6.42 -7.82 3.68
N LEU A 466 7.48 -7.23 4.23
CA LEU A 466 8.72 -6.98 3.49
C LEU A 466 9.40 -8.28 3.04
N GLN A 467 9.47 -9.28 3.93
CA GLN A 467 10.02 -10.60 3.61
C GLN A 467 9.19 -11.28 2.50
N PHE A 468 7.87 -11.21 2.60
CA PHE A 468 6.97 -11.75 1.58
C PHE A 468 7.17 -11.06 0.22
N MET A 469 7.31 -9.73 0.20
CA MET A 469 7.57 -8.95 -1.01
C MET A 469 8.95 -9.20 -1.61
N ALA A 470 9.92 -9.66 -0.81
CA ALA A 470 11.26 -10.01 -1.27
C ALA A 470 11.37 -11.42 -1.87
N SER A 471 10.34 -12.28 -1.68
CA SER A 471 10.31 -13.63 -2.23
C SER A 471 10.37 -13.62 -3.76
N LYS A 472 11.25 -14.46 -4.34
CA LYS A 472 11.41 -14.59 -5.79
C LYS A 472 10.98 -16.00 -6.19
N VAL A 473 9.81 -16.10 -6.80
CA VAL A 473 9.30 -17.36 -7.35
C VAL A 473 9.00 -17.15 -8.83
N PRO A 474 9.44 -18.05 -9.73
CA PRO A 474 9.08 -17.97 -11.14
C PRO A 474 7.61 -18.34 -11.33
N TYR A 475 6.86 -17.48 -12.01
CA TYR A 475 5.47 -17.73 -12.37
C TYR A 475 5.18 -17.21 -13.77
N ARG A 476 4.04 -17.62 -14.32
CA ARG A 476 3.44 -17.06 -15.52
C ARG A 476 2.21 -16.27 -15.11
N LEU A 477 2.11 -15.03 -15.61
CA LEU A 477 0.94 -14.19 -15.45
C LEU A 477 0.18 -14.12 -16.78
N ARG A 478 -1.08 -14.53 -16.78
CA ARG A 478 -1.94 -14.48 -17.96
C ARG A 478 -3.28 -13.88 -17.60
N ARG A 479 -3.85 -13.15 -18.56
CA ARG A 479 -5.23 -12.73 -18.51
C ARG A 479 -6.12 -13.81 -19.11
N LEU A 480 -7.18 -14.19 -18.42
CA LEU A 480 -8.17 -15.14 -18.94
C LEU A 480 -9.04 -14.48 -20.01
N THR A 481 -9.30 -15.25 -21.07
CA THR A 481 -10.28 -14.87 -22.11
C THR A 481 -11.70 -15.20 -21.64
N GLY A 482 -12.71 -14.54 -22.24
CA GLY A 482 -14.11 -14.75 -21.85
C GLY A 482 -14.58 -16.21 -22.00
N LEU A 483 -14.01 -16.97 -22.94
CA LEU A 483 -14.29 -18.40 -23.11
C LEU A 483 -13.67 -19.24 -21.97
N GLU A 484 -12.43 -18.95 -21.59
CA GLU A 484 -11.75 -19.65 -20.50
C GLU A 484 -12.44 -19.38 -19.16
N THR A 485 -12.90 -18.15 -18.91
CA THR A 485 -13.66 -17.81 -17.70
C THR A 485 -14.96 -18.62 -17.57
N GLN A 486 -15.60 -18.98 -18.69
CA GLN A 486 -16.82 -19.80 -18.67
C GLN A 486 -16.54 -21.28 -18.31
N ASN A 487 -15.38 -21.81 -18.72
CA ASN A 487 -14.99 -23.21 -18.51
C ASN A 487 -13.97 -23.39 -17.37
N LEU A 488 -13.82 -22.37 -16.53
CA LEU A 488 -12.77 -22.33 -15.53
C LEU A 488 -13.03 -23.28 -14.36
N TYR A 489 -14.29 -23.44 -13.99
CA TYR A 489 -14.70 -24.11 -12.77
C TYR A 489 -15.25 -25.51 -13.06
N VAL A 490 -14.97 -26.45 -12.16
CA VAL A 490 -15.46 -27.84 -12.27
C VAL A 490 -16.99 -27.93 -12.08
N GLY A 491 -17.59 -26.88 -11.49
CA GLY A 491 -19.02 -26.80 -11.20
C GLY A 491 -19.38 -27.38 -9.82
N PRO A 492 -20.65 -27.33 -9.40
CA PRO A 492 -21.07 -27.81 -8.09
C PRO A 492 -20.93 -29.34 -8.00
N GLN A 493 -19.84 -29.81 -7.38
CA GLN A 493 -19.68 -31.23 -7.07
C GLN A 493 -20.45 -31.57 -5.78
N THR A 494 -21.21 -32.67 -5.81
CA THR A 494 -21.80 -33.30 -4.62
C THR A 494 -20.73 -34.10 -3.88
N ILE A 495 -19.79 -33.45 -3.18
CA ILE A 495 -18.78 -34.18 -2.41
C ILE A 495 -19.29 -34.49 -0.99
N THR A 496 -19.17 -35.76 -0.62
CA THR A 496 -19.36 -36.35 0.71
C THR A 496 -18.20 -36.02 1.66
N ALA A 497 -18.55 -35.56 2.88
CA ALA A 497 -17.68 -35.36 4.06
C ALA A 497 -16.56 -34.31 3.93
N ALA A 498 -16.81 -33.13 4.50
CA ALA A 498 -15.81 -32.10 4.72
C ALA A 498 -14.73 -32.57 5.73
N PRO A 499 -13.43 -32.52 5.40
CA PRO A 499 -12.39 -32.78 6.39
C PRO A 499 -12.39 -31.65 7.43
N SER A 500 -12.44 -32.00 8.71
CA SER A 500 -12.27 -31.02 9.80
C SER A 500 -10.79 -30.66 9.92
N LEU A 501 -10.41 -29.45 9.53
CA LEU A 501 -9.04 -28.95 9.67
C LEU A 501 -8.93 -28.11 10.96
N PRO A 502 -8.10 -28.51 11.94
CA PRO A 502 -7.83 -27.66 13.10
C PRO A 502 -6.88 -26.51 12.73
N GLY A 503 -7.11 -25.30 13.25
CA GLY A 503 -6.14 -24.20 13.21
C GLY A 503 -6.61 -22.94 12.49
N LEU A 504 -5.81 -22.47 11.52
CA LEU A 504 -5.89 -21.14 10.89
C LEU A 504 -7.20 -20.83 10.15
N PHE A 505 -8.08 -21.82 10.04
CA PHE A 505 -9.40 -21.76 9.39
C PHE A 505 -10.56 -21.86 10.41
N GLY A 506 -10.25 -21.77 11.71
CA GLY A 506 -11.19 -22.07 12.79
C GLY A 506 -11.52 -23.56 12.85
N SER A 507 -12.32 -23.97 13.84
CA SER A 507 -12.95 -25.30 13.87
C SER A 507 -14.11 -25.43 12.88
N SER A 508 -14.26 -24.48 11.95
CA SER A 508 -15.35 -24.42 10.99
C SER A 508 -15.18 -25.51 9.92
N ALA A 509 -16.22 -26.32 9.75
CA ALA A 509 -16.26 -27.33 8.71
C ALA A 509 -16.17 -26.67 7.32
N LEU A 510 -15.27 -27.16 6.46
CA LEU A 510 -15.13 -26.70 5.08
C LEU A 510 -16.48 -26.83 4.36
N SER A 511 -17.02 -25.71 3.89
CA SER A 511 -18.28 -25.71 3.15
C SER A 511 -18.00 -25.78 1.65
N PRO A 512 -18.75 -26.58 0.87
CA PRO A 512 -18.60 -26.57 -0.57
C PRO A 512 -19.12 -25.25 -1.15
N HIS A 513 -18.39 -24.65 -2.09
CA HIS A 513 -18.83 -23.40 -2.70
C HIS A 513 -20.03 -23.66 -3.64
N PRO A 514 -21.15 -22.91 -3.53
CA PRO A 514 -22.41 -23.24 -4.19
C PRO A 514 -22.37 -23.19 -5.73
N THR A 515 -21.55 -22.31 -6.31
CA THR A 515 -21.47 -22.12 -7.77
C THR A 515 -20.18 -22.65 -8.41
N LYS A 516 -19.02 -22.43 -7.77
CA LYS A 516 -17.69 -22.79 -8.31
C LYS A 516 -17.30 -24.27 -8.09
N GLY A 517 -17.92 -24.94 -7.12
CA GLY A 517 -17.41 -26.23 -6.63
C GLY A 517 -16.20 -26.07 -5.70
N GLY A 518 -15.58 -27.19 -5.32
CA GLY A 518 -14.45 -27.20 -4.38
C GLY A 518 -14.85 -26.80 -2.96
N TYR A 519 -13.86 -26.49 -2.12
CA TYR A 519 -14.04 -26.14 -0.71
C TYR A 519 -13.79 -24.64 -0.49
N ALA A 520 -14.77 -23.92 0.06
CA ALA A 520 -14.58 -22.56 0.54
C ALA A 520 -13.84 -22.62 1.89
N VAL A 521 -12.59 -22.13 1.89
CA VAL A 521 -11.68 -22.18 3.04
C VAL A 521 -11.77 -20.89 3.86
N THR A 522 -11.78 -19.75 3.17
CA THR A 522 -12.01 -18.42 3.74
C THR A 522 -12.98 -17.65 2.84
N ASP A 523 -13.41 -16.46 3.26
CA ASP A 523 -14.26 -15.59 2.44
C ASP A 523 -13.64 -15.25 1.07
N PHE A 524 -12.31 -15.32 0.96
CA PHE A 524 -11.59 -15.06 -0.28
C PHE A 524 -10.97 -16.29 -0.94
N LEU A 525 -10.65 -17.38 -0.22
CA LEU A 525 -9.96 -18.55 -0.78
C LEU A 525 -10.94 -19.70 -1.07
N THR A 526 -11.03 -20.11 -2.34
CA THR A 526 -11.72 -21.33 -2.75
C THR A 526 -10.72 -22.36 -3.26
N TYR A 527 -10.61 -23.48 -2.55
CA TYR A 527 -9.67 -24.56 -2.85
C TYR A 527 -10.26 -25.62 -3.77
N ASN A 528 -9.44 -26.12 -4.70
CA ASN A 528 -9.78 -27.19 -5.65
C ASN A 528 -11.08 -26.93 -6.45
N CYS A 529 -11.23 -25.72 -6.99
CA CYS A 529 -12.39 -25.34 -7.81
C CYS A 529 -12.06 -25.21 -9.30
N LEU A 530 -10.78 -25.13 -9.66
CA LEU A 530 -10.33 -24.96 -11.05
C LEU A 530 -10.28 -26.30 -11.78
N THR A 531 -10.66 -26.31 -13.05
CA THR A 531 -10.45 -27.45 -13.96
C THR A 531 -8.95 -27.59 -14.28
N SER A 532 -8.36 -28.76 -14.06
CA SER A 532 -7.00 -29.07 -14.50
C SER A 532 -7.04 -30.11 -15.62
N ASP A 533 -6.20 -29.96 -16.64
CA ASP A 533 -6.03 -30.96 -17.70
C ASP A 533 -5.48 -32.31 -17.15
N THR A 534 -5.01 -32.32 -15.90
CA THR A 534 -4.46 -33.48 -15.17
C THR A 534 -5.49 -34.33 -14.42
N ASP A 535 -6.79 -34.06 -14.54
CA ASP A 535 -7.77 -34.55 -13.56
C ASP A 535 -8.52 -35.83 -13.94
N LEU A 536 -8.02 -36.94 -13.39
CA LEU A 536 -8.83 -38.10 -12.96
C LEU A 536 -8.43 -38.63 -11.56
N TYR A 537 -7.32 -38.18 -10.98
CA TYR A 537 -6.77 -38.68 -9.70
C TYR A 537 -6.47 -37.58 -8.65
N SER A 538 -6.74 -36.30 -8.95
CA SER A 538 -6.26 -35.15 -8.18
C SER A 538 -7.00 -34.87 -6.87
N ASP A 539 -8.22 -35.41 -6.68
CA ASP A 539 -9.03 -35.14 -5.48
C ASP A 539 -8.46 -35.70 -4.17
N CYS A 540 -7.42 -36.54 -4.25
CA CYS A 540 -6.83 -37.26 -3.12
C CYS A 540 -5.29 -37.28 -3.10
N LEU A 541 -4.60 -36.33 -3.74
CA LEU A 541 -3.13 -36.28 -3.75
C LEU A 541 -2.58 -35.90 -2.37
N ARG A 542 -2.52 -36.88 -1.46
CA ARG A 542 -1.77 -36.79 -0.21
C ARG A 542 -0.31 -37.12 -0.50
N THR A 543 0.51 -36.10 -0.63
CA THR A 543 1.96 -36.27 -0.78
C THR A 543 2.62 -36.32 0.59
N PHE A 544 3.64 -37.17 0.74
CA PHE A 544 4.44 -37.19 1.97
C PHE A 544 5.15 -35.84 2.15
N TRP A 545 5.13 -35.33 3.37
CA TRP A 545 5.83 -34.11 3.75
C TRP A 545 6.37 -34.24 5.15
N THR A 546 7.59 -33.74 5.34
CA THR A 546 8.22 -33.62 6.64
C THR A 546 8.11 -32.18 7.12
N CYS A 547 7.49 -31.95 8.27
CA CYS A 547 7.43 -30.62 8.85
C CYS A 547 8.85 -30.12 9.20
N PRO A 548 9.29 -28.93 8.74
CA PRO A 548 10.60 -28.38 9.06
C PRO A 548 10.74 -27.97 10.53
N HIS A 549 9.63 -27.83 11.27
CA HIS A 549 9.62 -27.40 12.66
C HIS A 549 9.57 -28.56 13.66
N CYS A 550 8.71 -29.56 13.45
CA CYS A 550 8.54 -30.68 14.38
C CYS A 550 9.01 -32.04 13.86
N GLY A 551 9.46 -32.12 12.60
CA GLY A 551 9.94 -33.37 11.98
C GLY A 551 8.85 -34.39 11.66
N LEU A 552 7.56 -34.03 11.77
CA LEU A 552 6.43 -34.93 11.47
C LEU A 552 6.41 -35.31 9.99
N HIS A 553 6.49 -36.61 9.68
CA HIS A 553 6.46 -37.15 8.31
C HIS A 553 5.15 -37.92 8.05
N LEU A 554 4.21 -37.30 7.35
CA LEU A 554 2.90 -37.89 7.02
C LEU A 554 2.43 -37.49 5.61
N PRO A 555 1.58 -38.32 4.96
CA PRO A 555 0.92 -37.94 3.71
C PRO A 555 -0.23 -36.97 4.01
N LEU A 556 -0.01 -35.69 3.69
CA LEU A 556 -0.94 -34.60 3.97
C LEU A 556 -1.33 -33.88 2.67
N THR A 557 -2.60 -33.51 2.57
CA THR A 557 -3.08 -32.57 1.53
C THR A 557 -2.46 -31.18 1.71
N PRO A 558 -2.35 -30.36 0.66
CA PRO A 558 -1.87 -28.98 0.76
C PRO A 558 -2.55 -28.16 1.87
N LEU A 559 -3.88 -28.27 2.03
CA LEU A 559 -4.58 -27.59 3.12
C LEU A 559 -4.21 -28.13 4.51
N GLU A 560 -4.09 -29.44 4.69
CA GLU A 560 -3.65 -30.05 5.96
C GLU A 560 -2.21 -29.62 6.31
N ARG A 561 -1.32 -29.49 5.30
CA ARG A 561 0.05 -28.99 5.50
C ARG A 561 0.06 -27.56 6.01
N MET A 562 -0.72 -26.68 5.37
CA MET A 562 -0.85 -25.28 5.78
C MET A 562 -1.41 -25.17 7.20
N ALA A 563 -2.47 -25.94 7.52
CA ALA A 563 -3.06 -25.98 8.85
C ALA A 563 -2.06 -26.46 9.93
N HIS A 564 -1.29 -27.50 9.63
CA HIS A 564 -0.25 -28.01 10.52
C HIS A 564 0.88 -26.99 10.72
N GLU A 565 1.40 -26.37 9.65
CA GLU A 565 2.48 -25.37 9.75
C GLU A 565 2.09 -24.22 10.69
N ASN A 566 0.83 -23.80 10.62
CA ASN A 566 0.30 -22.71 11.43
C ASN A 566 0.06 -23.08 12.90
N THR A 567 -0.26 -24.33 13.19
CA THR A 567 -0.55 -24.84 14.55
C THR A 567 0.64 -25.57 15.17
N CYS A 568 1.77 -25.65 14.46
CA CYS A 568 2.89 -26.46 14.87
C CYS A 568 3.46 -25.93 16.20
N PRO A 569 3.50 -26.75 17.25
CA PRO A 569 3.88 -26.31 18.60
C PRO A 569 5.36 -25.90 18.70
N GLN A 570 6.19 -26.35 17.76
CA GLN A 570 7.62 -26.03 17.66
C GLN A 570 7.93 -24.98 16.58
N ALA A 571 6.90 -24.42 15.92
CA ALA A 571 7.12 -23.29 15.03
C ALA A 571 7.69 -22.11 15.85
N PRO A 572 8.66 -21.36 15.31
CA PRO A 572 9.13 -20.15 15.96
C PRO A 572 7.93 -19.20 16.10
N ARG A 573 7.46 -19.01 17.34
CA ARG A 573 6.49 -17.98 17.67
C ARG A 573 7.14 -16.63 17.35
N ASP A 574 6.88 -16.09 16.17
CA ASP A 574 7.38 -14.80 15.64
C ASP A 574 8.63 -14.28 16.34
N GLY A 575 9.71 -15.05 16.18
CA GLY A 575 11.08 -14.70 16.54
C GLY A 575 11.93 -14.80 15.27
N PRO A 576 12.85 -13.86 15.01
CA PRO A 576 13.45 -13.67 13.70
C PRO A 576 14.30 -14.87 13.24
N PRO A 577 14.25 -15.28 11.96
CA PRO A 577 15.35 -16.00 11.33
C PRO A 577 16.42 -14.99 10.92
N GLY A 578 17.62 -15.12 11.46
CA GLY A 578 18.72 -14.18 11.25
C GLY A 578 19.04 -13.32 12.48
N ALA A 579 19.28 -13.96 13.62
CA ALA A 579 20.38 -13.53 14.47
C ALA A 579 21.50 -14.54 14.21
N GLU A 580 22.71 -14.01 14.01
CA GLU A 580 23.97 -14.76 14.00
C GLU A 580 23.96 -15.83 15.10
N GLU A 581 24.68 -16.93 14.88
CA GLU A 581 25.02 -17.89 15.93
C GLU A 581 25.42 -17.15 17.20
N ALA A 582 24.45 -16.98 18.09
CA ALA A 582 24.69 -16.54 19.44
C ALA A 582 25.42 -17.70 20.08
N VAL A 583 26.75 -17.58 20.06
CA VAL A 583 27.66 -18.28 20.96
C VAL A 583 26.91 -18.48 22.28
N PRO A 584 26.66 -19.72 22.72
CA PRO A 584 25.98 -19.91 23.99
C PRO A 584 26.82 -19.20 25.05
N GLU A 585 26.20 -18.25 25.75
CA GLU A 585 26.80 -17.63 26.93
C GLU A 585 27.33 -18.75 27.83
N PRO A 586 28.53 -18.58 28.42
CA PRO A 586 29.20 -19.67 29.11
C PRO A 586 28.33 -20.08 30.29
N GLN A 587 27.70 -21.24 30.19
CA GLN A 587 27.24 -22.00 31.34
C GLN A 587 28.39 -22.00 32.34
N GLN A 588 28.15 -21.43 33.51
CA GLN A 588 29.12 -21.39 34.60
C GLN A 588 29.71 -22.79 34.73
N LYS A 589 31.01 -22.92 34.42
CA LYS A 589 31.71 -24.19 34.38
C LYS A 589 31.47 -24.88 35.72
N ALA A 590 30.62 -25.90 35.73
CA ALA A 590 30.56 -26.85 36.82
C ALA A 590 31.98 -27.39 36.98
N SER A 591 32.57 -27.15 38.16
CA SER A 591 33.87 -27.70 38.51
C SER A 591 33.84 -29.20 38.23
N ALA A 592 34.83 -29.74 37.50
CA ALA A 592 34.89 -31.14 37.05
C ALA A 592 34.81 -32.20 38.18
N LEU A 593 34.70 -31.76 39.44
CA LEU A 593 34.61 -32.56 40.66
C LEU A 593 33.20 -32.57 41.29
N GLN A 594 32.24 -31.81 40.77
CA GLN A 594 30.86 -31.80 41.26
C GLN A 594 30.06 -32.94 40.64
N ARG A 595 29.39 -33.74 41.48
CA ARG A 595 28.51 -34.84 41.05
C ARG A 595 27.10 -34.62 41.60
N PRO A 596 26.06 -35.06 40.88
CA PRO A 596 24.70 -35.03 41.40
C PRO A 596 24.62 -35.93 42.64
N TYR A 597 24.10 -35.37 43.73
CA TYR A 597 23.92 -35.99 45.04
C TYR A 597 22.50 -35.73 45.52
N HIS A 598 21.72 -36.80 45.64
CA HIS A 598 20.40 -36.77 46.26
C HIS A 598 20.54 -36.92 47.77
N CYS A 599 19.98 -35.99 48.55
CA CYS A 599 19.92 -36.14 50.00
C CYS A 599 18.56 -36.69 50.43
N GLU A 600 18.55 -37.91 50.99
CA GLU A 600 17.30 -38.56 51.42
C GLU A 600 16.62 -37.90 52.64
N ALA A 601 17.36 -37.11 53.43
CA ALA A 601 16.77 -36.34 54.53
C ALA A 601 16.03 -35.09 54.05
N CYS A 602 16.49 -34.47 52.95
CA CYS A 602 15.91 -33.26 52.37
C CYS A 602 14.97 -33.53 51.20
N GLN A 603 15.05 -34.72 50.60
CA GLN A 603 14.45 -35.08 49.31
C GLN A 603 14.70 -34.05 48.20
N GLN A 604 15.94 -33.58 48.09
CA GLN A 604 16.37 -32.64 47.04
C GLN A 604 17.67 -33.10 46.39
N ASP A 605 17.79 -32.82 45.08
CA ASP A 605 18.97 -33.10 44.27
C ASP A 605 19.91 -31.90 44.26
N PHE A 606 21.16 -32.10 44.64
CA PHE A 606 22.21 -31.09 44.65
C PHE A 606 23.40 -31.49 43.77
N LEU A 607 24.10 -30.52 43.19
CA LEU A 607 25.41 -30.74 42.56
C LEU A 607 26.50 -30.37 43.55
N PHE A 608 27.02 -31.36 44.28
CA PHE A 608 28.01 -31.16 45.32
C PHE A 608 29.34 -31.85 45.01
N THR A 609 30.43 -31.28 45.52
CA THR A 609 31.71 -31.96 45.64
C THR A 609 31.67 -32.96 46.81
N PRO A 610 32.54 -33.99 46.85
CA PRO A 610 32.53 -35.00 47.93
C PRO A 610 32.67 -34.42 49.35
N THR A 611 33.38 -33.30 49.50
CA THR A 611 33.52 -32.58 50.77
C THR A 611 32.26 -31.83 51.19
N GLU A 612 31.52 -31.27 50.23
CA GLU A 612 30.23 -30.61 50.46
C GLU A 612 29.14 -31.62 50.82
N VAL A 613 29.15 -32.82 50.21
CA VAL A 613 28.26 -33.92 50.61
C VAL A 613 28.47 -34.31 52.07
N LEU A 614 29.72 -34.43 52.52
CA LEU A 614 30.03 -34.74 53.92
C LEU A 614 29.62 -33.61 54.88
N ARG A 615 29.79 -32.34 54.47
CA ARG A 615 29.37 -31.18 55.25
C ARG A 615 27.84 -31.10 55.35
N HIS A 616 27.13 -31.37 54.26
CA HIS A 616 25.67 -31.40 54.22
C HIS A 616 25.12 -32.56 55.07
N ARG A 617 25.72 -33.75 55.00
CA ARG A 617 25.34 -34.87 55.87
C ARG A 617 25.52 -34.57 57.37
N ARG A 618 26.55 -33.81 57.75
CA ARG A 618 26.76 -33.36 59.14
C ARG A 618 25.73 -32.34 59.64
N GLN A 619 24.96 -31.71 58.76
CA GLN A 619 23.89 -30.80 59.17
C GLN A 619 22.62 -31.56 59.59
N HIS A 620 22.54 -32.86 59.29
CA HIS A 620 21.43 -33.75 59.62
C HIS A 620 21.75 -34.73 60.77
N VAL A 621 22.91 -34.57 61.41
CA VAL A 621 23.37 -35.29 62.61
C VAL A 621 23.54 -34.28 63.71
#